data_AF-A0A251PR31-F1
#
_entry.id   AF-A0A251PR31-F1
#
_cell.length_a   1.000
_cell.length_b   1.000
_cell.length_c   1.000
_cell.angle_alpha   90.00
_cell.angle_beta   90.00
_cell.angle_gamma   90.00
#
_symmetry.space_group_name_H-M   'P 1'
#
loop_
_entity.id
_entity.type
_entity.pdbx_description
1 polymer ?
#
loop_
_entity_poly.entity_id
_entity_poly.type
_entity_poly.pdbx_seq_one_letter_code
_entity_poly.pdbx_strand_id
1 'polypeptide(L)'
;MSNACRGHVRAVSACRRVRHSSSLKCPYNIVGYKFRPSEEKLFLHYLLPRLNGEDYPKGVVPDCNLYGTKEPWEIWRDFHHSSPDDQEDIYVFTTLNKKTPNGSRFCRTVGAASTGVWKGED
;
A
#
# COMPACT_ATOMS: atom_id res chain seq x y z
N MET A 1 17.00 -19.28 1.58
CA MET A 1 16.35 -18.98 2.87
C MET A 1 15.16 -18.08 2.58
N SER A 2 13.97 -18.68 2.44
CA SER A 2 12.75 -17.96 2.11
C SER A 2 12.07 -17.59 3.43
N ASN A 3 12.23 -16.34 3.87
CA ASN A 3 11.42 -15.81 4.96
C ASN A 3 10.06 -15.44 4.37
N ALA A 4 9.13 -16.39 4.38
CA ALA A 4 7.74 -16.11 4.10
C ALA A 4 7.20 -15.21 5.22
N CYS A 5 7.07 -13.91 4.95
CA CYS A 5 6.33 -12.98 5.79
C CYS A 5 4.87 -13.44 5.82
N ARG A 6 4.31 -13.66 7.01
CA ARG A 6 2.96 -14.20 7.23
C ARG A 6 1.83 -13.15 7.16
N GLY A 7 2.11 -11.94 6.67
CA GLY A 7 1.13 -10.86 6.57
C GLY A 7 0.75 -10.55 5.12
N HIS A 8 -0.48 -10.06 4.90
CA HIS A 8 -0.96 -9.70 3.57
C HIS A 8 -0.63 -8.22 3.27
N VAL A 9 -0.11 -7.96 2.07
CA VAL A 9 -0.01 -6.58 1.56
C VAL A 9 -1.36 -6.23 0.94
N ARG A 10 -2.15 -5.39 1.61
CA ARG A 10 -3.41 -4.90 1.07
C ARG A 10 -3.19 -3.62 0.27
N ALA A 11 -3.41 -3.72 -1.04
CA ALA A 11 -3.33 -2.58 -1.93
C ALA A 11 -4.63 -1.75 -1.86
N VAL A 12 -4.52 -0.47 -1.50
CA VAL A 12 -5.61 0.49 -1.67
C VAL A 12 -5.33 1.25 -2.97
N SER A 13 -6.05 0.88 -4.03
CA SER A 13 -5.73 1.34 -5.37
C SER A 13 -6.53 2.56 -5.78
N ALA A 14 -5.85 3.62 -6.21
CA ALA A 14 -6.45 4.84 -6.75
C ALA A 14 -5.93 5.11 -8.17
N CYS A 15 -6.84 5.34 -9.12
CA CYS A 15 -6.54 5.75 -10.48
C CYS A 15 -6.28 7.27 -10.58
N ARG A 16 -5.24 7.82 -9.94
CA ARG A 16 -4.63 9.10 -10.40
C ARG A 16 -3.30 9.44 -9.72
N ARG A 17 -2.46 10.12 -10.49
CA ARG A 17 -1.14 10.64 -10.11
C ARG A 17 -1.30 11.79 -9.13
N VAL A 18 -0.79 11.64 -7.91
CA VAL A 18 -0.73 12.73 -6.90
C VAL A 18 0.74 13.11 -6.70
N ARG A 19 1.01 14.41 -6.50
CA ARG A 19 2.35 14.96 -6.29
C ARG A 19 2.94 14.45 -4.96
N HIS A 20 4.21 14.06 -4.99
CA HIS A 20 4.97 13.58 -3.84
C HIS A 20 4.94 14.57 -2.68
N SER A 21 4.72 14.06 -1.46
CA SER A 21 5.10 14.72 -0.22
C SER A 21 5.92 13.72 0.60
N SER A 22 7.15 14.10 0.92
CA SER A 22 8.11 13.32 1.68
C SER A 22 7.66 13.09 3.13
N SER A 23 7.92 11.86 3.61
CA SER A 23 7.98 11.37 4.99
C SER A 23 7.20 12.15 6.04
N LEU A 24 6.03 11.64 6.42
CA LEU A 24 5.35 12.04 7.65
C LEU A 24 5.04 10.79 8.47
N LYS A 25 5.52 10.79 9.71
CA LYS A 25 5.17 9.81 10.74
C LYS A 25 3.66 9.89 11.01
N CYS A 26 2.99 8.75 11.16
CA CYS A 26 1.60 8.67 11.58
C CYS A 26 1.42 9.44 12.91
N PRO A 27 0.64 10.54 12.96
CA PRO A 27 0.44 11.30 14.20
C PRO A 27 -0.46 10.57 15.23
N TYR A 28 -0.99 9.38 14.89
CA TYR A 28 -1.93 8.62 15.71
C TYR A 28 -1.36 7.29 16.25
N ASN A 29 -0.04 7.16 16.42
CA ASN A 29 0.53 6.01 17.12
C ASN A 29 0.34 6.18 18.65
N ILE A 30 -0.90 6.00 19.10
CA ILE A 30 -1.24 5.91 20.53
C ILE A 30 -0.88 4.51 20.99
N VAL A 31 -0.06 4.40 22.04
CA VAL A 31 0.34 3.11 22.61
C VAL A 31 -0.89 2.25 22.91
N GLY A 32 -0.95 1.06 22.33
CA GLY A 32 -2.07 0.13 22.47
C GLY A 32 -3.18 0.24 21.42
N TYR A 33 -3.14 1.24 20.53
CA TYR A 33 -4.10 1.38 19.43
C TYR A 33 -3.45 1.04 18.09
N LYS A 34 -4.15 0.21 17.30
CA LYS A 34 -3.68 -0.30 16.01
C LYS A 34 -4.62 0.17 14.90
N PHE A 35 -4.06 0.53 13.75
CA PHE A 35 -4.85 0.93 12.59
C PHE A 35 -5.49 -0.31 11.94
N ARG A 36 -6.76 -0.54 12.25
CA ARG A 36 -7.55 -1.67 11.73
C ARG A 36 -8.89 -1.17 11.18
N PRO A 37 -8.89 -0.45 10.05
CA PRO A 37 -10.13 0.05 9.46
C PRO A 37 -10.98 -1.12 8.92
N SER A 38 -12.30 -0.96 8.93
CA SER A 38 -13.15 -1.78 8.07
C SER A 38 -12.96 -1.36 6.60
N GLU A 39 -13.37 -2.22 5.67
CA GLU A 39 -13.34 -1.88 4.23
C GLU A 39 -14.09 -0.57 3.92
N GLU A 40 -15.27 -0.40 4.52
CA GLU A 40 -16.07 0.82 4.41
C GLU A 40 -15.31 2.05 4.94
N LYS A 41 -14.69 1.96 6.12
CA LYS A 41 -13.90 3.07 6.68
C LYS A 41 -12.69 3.41 5.80
N LEU A 42 -12.04 2.40 5.25
CA LEU A 42 -10.91 2.58 4.34
C LEU A 42 -11.35 3.29 3.06
N PHE A 43 -12.50 2.91 2.51
CA PHE A 43 -13.07 3.56 1.33
C PHE A 43 -13.50 5.00 1.62
N LEU A 44 -14.41 5.20 2.58
CA LEU A 44 -15.07 6.48 2.83
C LEU A 44 -14.14 7.55 3.40
N HIS A 45 -13.19 7.18 4.27
CA HIS A 45 -12.35 8.16 4.96
C HIS A 45 -10.94 8.33 4.37
N TYR A 46 -10.51 7.42 3.49
CA TYR A 46 -9.16 7.47 2.93
C TYR A 46 -9.17 7.50 1.40
N LEU A 47 -9.77 6.50 0.76
CA LEU A 47 -9.70 6.38 -0.70
C LEU A 47 -10.56 7.41 -1.44
N LEU A 48 -11.85 7.52 -1.09
CA LEU A 48 -12.80 8.40 -1.77
C LEU A 48 -12.41 9.89 -1.64
N PRO A 49 -12.10 10.42 -0.44
CA PRO A 49 -11.71 11.83 -0.30
C PRO A 49 -10.40 12.11 -1.06
N ARG A 50 -9.43 11.19 -1.01
CA ARG A 50 -8.18 11.32 -1.76
C ARG A 50 -8.40 11.39 -3.28
N LEU A 51 -9.34 10.60 -3.81
CA LEU A 51 -9.71 10.63 -5.23
C LEU A 51 -10.38 11.95 -5.63
N ASN A 52 -11.20 12.51 -4.73
CA ASN A 52 -11.89 13.78 -4.94
C ASN A 52 -10.99 15.00 -4.70
N GLY A 53 -9.77 14.80 -4.18
CA GLY A 53 -8.88 15.90 -3.77
C GLY A 53 -9.34 16.61 -2.50
N GLU A 54 -10.20 15.97 -1.72
CA GLU A 54 -10.66 16.42 -0.41
C GLU A 54 -9.60 16.13 0.67
N ASP A 55 -9.80 16.69 1.86
CA ASP A 55 -8.93 16.40 3.00
C ASP A 55 -9.24 15.03 3.60
N TYR A 56 -8.21 14.40 4.16
CA TYR A 56 -8.30 13.08 4.79
C TYR A 56 -7.14 12.92 5.80
N PRO A 57 -7.16 11.92 6.69
CA PRO A 57 -6.07 11.68 7.64
C PRO A 57 -4.76 11.29 6.93
N LYS A 58 -3.98 12.30 6.53
CA LYS A 58 -2.68 12.13 5.86
C LYS A 58 -1.65 11.53 6.82
N GLY A 59 -0.71 10.80 6.26
CA GLY A 59 0.36 10.15 7.02
C GLY A 59 -0.03 8.81 7.64
N VAL A 60 -1.30 8.39 7.60
CA VAL A 60 -1.73 7.05 8.08
C VAL A 60 -1.55 5.99 6.98
N VAL A 61 -2.01 6.29 5.76
CA VAL A 61 -1.83 5.42 4.58
C VAL A 61 -0.82 6.10 3.65
N PRO A 62 0.44 5.63 3.59
CA PRO A 62 1.48 6.24 2.77
C PRO A 62 1.38 5.86 1.29
N ASP A 63 2.06 6.62 0.45
CA ASP A 63 2.24 6.32 -0.97
C ASP A 63 3.35 5.29 -1.19
N CYS A 64 3.07 4.25 -1.98
CA CYS A 64 4.04 3.24 -2.41
C CYS A 64 3.72 2.72 -3.82
N ASN A 65 4.72 2.66 -4.69
CA ASN A 65 4.59 1.99 -5.98
C ASN A 65 4.73 0.47 -5.80
N LEU A 66 3.61 -0.24 -5.64
CA LEU A 66 3.57 -1.69 -5.46
C LEU A 66 4.05 -2.50 -6.68
N TYR A 67 4.07 -1.88 -7.85
CA TYR A 67 4.52 -2.48 -9.11
C TYR A 67 5.89 -1.95 -9.54
N GLY A 68 6.64 -1.39 -8.58
CA GLY A 68 7.98 -0.87 -8.79
C GLY A 68 9.06 -1.93 -8.59
N THR A 69 10.26 -1.45 -8.31
CA THR A 69 11.46 -2.28 -8.15
C THR A 69 11.62 -2.89 -6.76
N LYS A 70 10.81 -2.50 -5.79
CA LYS A 70 10.88 -3.06 -4.43
C LYS A 70 10.25 -4.43 -4.40
N GLU A 71 10.91 -5.35 -3.71
CA GLU A 71 10.36 -6.67 -3.40
C GLU A 71 9.33 -6.57 -2.26
N PRO A 72 8.36 -7.51 -2.18
CA PRO A 72 7.30 -7.45 -1.16
C PRO A 72 7.83 -7.32 0.29
N TRP A 73 8.91 -8.02 0.63
CA TRP A 73 9.52 -7.94 1.97
C TRP A 73 10.20 -6.60 2.25
N GLU A 74 10.68 -5.91 1.22
CA GLU A 74 11.22 -4.55 1.37
C GLU A 74 10.09 -3.56 1.62
N ILE A 75 8.98 -3.70 0.90
CA ILE A 75 7.76 -2.91 1.14
C ILE A 75 7.27 -3.16 2.57
N TRP A 76 7.23 -4.42 3.00
CA TRP A 76 6.86 -4.76 4.37
C TRP A 76 7.77 -4.10 5.40
N ARG A 77 9.08 -4.27 5.27
CA ARG A 77 10.08 -3.65 6.18
C ARG A 77 9.93 -2.14 6.26
N ASP A 78 9.62 -1.48 5.15
CA ASP A 78 9.57 -0.02 5.08
C ASP A 78 8.29 0.57 5.72
N PHE A 79 7.18 -0.17 5.73
CA PHE A 79 5.87 0.33 6.18
C PHE A 79 5.28 -0.40 7.39
N HIS A 80 5.83 -1.54 7.76
CA HIS A 80 5.42 -2.26 8.96
C HIS A 80 6.02 -1.57 10.19
N HIS A 81 5.19 -0.85 10.92
CA HIS A 81 5.58 -0.07 12.10
C HIS A 81 5.38 -0.84 13.42
N SER A 82 4.87 -2.08 13.36
CA SER A 82 4.56 -2.93 14.52
C SER A 82 5.66 -3.95 14.80
N SER A 83 5.59 -4.63 15.95
CA SER A 83 6.55 -5.68 16.32
C SER A 83 6.57 -6.79 15.26
N PRO A 84 7.72 -7.41 14.92
CA PRO A 84 7.79 -8.49 13.93
C PRO A 84 6.82 -9.66 14.15
N ASP A 85 6.37 -9.85 15.40
CA ASP A 85 5.40 -10.90 15.78
C ASP A 85 3.94 -10.51 15.56
N ASP A 86 3.67 -9.23 15.27
CA ASP A 86 2.33 -8.73 14.96
C ASP A 86 1.96 -9.06 13.50
N GLN A 87 0.87 -9.82 13.32
CA GLN A 87 0.30 -10.13 12.01
C GLN A 87 -0.59 -8.99 11.52
N GLU A 88 -0.01 -7.80 11.32
CA GLU A 88 -0.76 -6.62 10.91
C GLU A 88 -0.57 -6.28 9.45
N ASP A 89 -1.68 -6.15 8.73
CA ASP A 89 -1.69 -5.72 7.34
C ASP A 89 -1.11 -4.30 7.20
N ILE A 90 -0.31 -4.10 6.15
CA ILE A 90 0.09 -2.76 5.70
C ILE A 90 -0.91 -2.23 4.67
N TYR A 91 -1.19 -0.93 4.76
CA TYR A 91 -2.05 -0.22 3.81
C TYR A 91 -1.22 0.82 3.09
N VAL A 92 -1.25 0.82 1.76
CA VAL A 92 -0.57 1.83 0.94
C VAL A 92 -1.45 2.30 -0.20
N PHE A 93 -1.29 3.57 -0.57
CA PHE A 93 -1.79 4.08 -1.83
C PHE A 93 -0.80 3.76 -2.94
N THR A 94 -1.29 3.12 -4.00
CA THR A 94 -0.50 2.87 -5.21
C THR A 94 -1.18 3.45 -6.44
N THR A 95 -0.38 3.84 -7.42
CA THR A 95 -0.87 4.17 -8.76
C THR A 95 -1.02 2.88 -9.57
N LEU A 96 -2.17 2.70 -10.22
CA LEU A 96 -2.35 1.63 -11.20
C LEU A 96 -1.65 1.98 -12.51
N ASN A 97 -0.59 1.22 -12.81
CA ASN A 97 0.16 1.36 -14.06
C ASN A 97 -0.33 0.33 -15.07
N LYS A 98 -0.58 0.76 -16.32
CA LYS A 98 -0.87 -0.17 -17.42
C LYS A 98 0.40 -0.92 -17.83
N LYS A 99 0.26 -2.19 -18.22
CA LYS A 99 1.38 -2.99 -18.74
C LYS A 99 1.96 -2.41 -20.03
N THR A 100 1.11 -1.82 -20.87
CA THR A 100 1.47 -1.15 -22.11
C THR A 100 0.68 0.15 -22.23
N PRO A 101 1.18 1.19 -22.94
CA PRO A 101 0.53 2.51 -23.01
C PRO A 101 -0.96 2.44 -23.42
N ASN A 102 -1.29 1.61 -24.41
CA ASN A 102 -2.64 1.46 -24.95
C ASN A 102 -3.38 0.22 -24.44
N GLY A 103 -2.79 -0.53 -23.49
CA GLY A 103 -3.39 -1.76 -22.97
C GLY A 103 -4.53 -1.51 -21.98
N SER A 104 -5.39 -2.51 -21.82
CA SER A 104 -6.40 -2.57 -20.75
C SER A 104 -5.87 -3.22 -19.46
N ARG A 105 -4.79 -4.02 -19.56
CA ARG A 105 -4.23 -4.77 -18.43
C ARG A 105 -3.31 -3.91 -17.57
N PHE A 106 -3.51 -3.94 -16.26
CA PHE A 106 -2.61 -3.34 -15.28
C PHE A 106 -1.40 -4.24 -15.00
N CYS A 107 -0.29 -3.61 -14.63
CA CYS A 107 0.91 -4.29 -14.17
C CYS A 107 0.59 -5.06 -12.90
N ARG A 108 1.13 -6.28 -12.80
CA ARG A 108 1.13 -7.09 -11.58
C ARG A 108 2.54 -7.58 -11.21
N THR A 109 3.54 -7.22 -12.00
CA THR A 109 4.93 -7.59 -11.78
C THR A 109 5.52 -6.77 -10.63
N VAL A 110 6.40 -7.39 -9.84
CA VAL A 110 7.05 -6.78 -8.68
C VAL A 110 8.54 -7.12 -8.67
N GLY A 111 9.33 -6.25 -8.05
CA GLY A 111 10.76 -6.46 -7.82
C GLY A 111 11.65 -5.94 -8.95
N ALA A 112 12.89 -5.62 -8.62
CA ALA A 112 13.87 -5.04 -9.56
C ALA A 112 14.20 -6.00 -10.71
N ALA A 113 14.22 -7.30 -10.41
CA ALA A 113 14.45 -8.34 -11.41
C ALA A 113 13.16 -8.73 -12.18
N SER A 114 12.01 -8.13 -11.86
CA SER A 114 10.70 -8.47 -12.44
C SER A 114 10.32 -9.95 -12.32
N THR A 115 10.88 -10.63 -11.32
CA THR A 115 10.74 -12.09 -11.11
C THR A 115 9.48 -12.47 -10.34
N GLY A 116 8.83 -11.51 -9.66
CA GLY A 116 7.60 -11.73 -8.89
C GLY A 116 6.34 -11.23 -9.59
N VAL A 117 5.18 -11.82 -9.27
CA VAL A 117 3.86 -11.37 -9.74
C VAL A 117 2.84 -11.41 -8.59
N TRP A 118 2.15 -10.31 -8.35
CA TRP A 118 0.98 -10.26 -7.48
C TRP A 118 -0.18 -11.06 -8.09
N LYS A 119 -0.67 -12.04 -7.34
CA LYS A 119 -1.88 -12.82 -7.67
C LYS A 119 -3.02 -12.37 -6.78
N GLY A 120 -4.24 -12.37 -7.32
CA GLY A 120 -5.43 -12.21 -6.49
C GLY A 120 -5.65 -13.50 -5.72
N GLU A 121 -6.25 -13.40 -4.54
CA GLU A 121 -6.84 -14.54 -3.87
C GLU A 121 -8.21 -14.81 -4.51
N ASP A 122 -8.51 -16.10 -4.71
CA ASP A 122 -9.78 -16.58 -5.30
C ASP A 122 -10.87 -16.72 -4.22
#